data_AF-A0AAV4E371-F1
#
_entry.id   AF-A0AAV4E371-F1
#
_cell.length_a   1.000
_cell.length_b   1.000
_cell.length_c   1.000
_cell.angle_alpha   90.00
_cell.angle_beta   90.00
_cell.angle_gamma   90.00
#
_symmetry.space_group_name_H-M   'P 1'
#
loop_
_entity.id
_entity.type
_entity.pdbx_description
1 polymer ?
#
loop_
_entity_poly.entity_id
_entity_poly.type
_entity_poly.pdbx_seq_one_letter_code
_entity_poly.pdbx_strand_id
1 'polypeptide(L)' 'MTQKVKHETRIHLDDVKGLGHFVELEVVLTDDETVEDGQKIAADIMEKLGINKEDLLDCAYMDLLKNLS' A
#
# COMPACT_ATOMS: atom_id res chain seq x y z
N MET A 1 -17.68 -19.12 -7.31
CA MET A 1 -16.91 -18.12 -8.09
C MET A 1 -15.60 -17.91 -7.35
N THR A 2 -14.53 -18.60 -7.75
CA THR A 2 -13.23 -18.45 -7.09
C THR A 2 -12.49 -17.33 -7.81
N GLN A 3 -12.44 -16.15 -7.19
CA GLN A 3 -11.57 -15.08 -7.67
C GLN A 3 -10.15 -15.53 -7.32
N LYS A 4 -9.48 -16.18 -8.28
CA LYS A 4 -8.03 -16.43 -8.19
C LYS A 4 -7.39 -15.05 -8.12
N VAL A 5 -6.87 -14.67 -6.95
CA VAL A 5 -6.01 -13.49 -6.83
C VAL A 5 -4.77 -13.83 -7.65
N LYS A 6 -4.66 -13.22 -8.84
CA LYS A 6 -3.63 -13.54 -9.83
C LYS A 6 -2.27 -12.93 -9.46
N HIS A 7 -2.24 -12.08 -8.43
CA HIS A 7 -1.12 -11.26 -8.02
C HIS A 7 -0.80 -11.53 -6.55
N GLU A 8 0.48 -11.65 -6.21
CA GLU A 8 0.90 -11.67 -4.82
C GLU A 8 0.89 -10.22 -4.32
N THR A 9 -0.09 -9.89 -3.49
CA THR A 9 -0.16 -8.59 -2.83
C THR A 9 0.12 -8.78 -1.35
N ARG A 10 1.06 -8.00 -0.81
CA ARG A 10 1.40 -8.00 0.61
C ARG A 10 0.80 -6.74 1.23
N ILE A 11 0.10 -6.93 2.34
CA ILE A 11 -0.48 -5.86 3.13
C ILE A 11 0.17 -5.95 4.50
N HIS A 12 0.84 -4.88 4.90
CA HIS A 12 1.45 -4.75 6.21
C HIS A 12 0.60 -3.76 7.00
N LEU A 13 0.26 -4.10 8.25
CA LEU A 13 -0.41 -3.21 9.19
C LEU A 13 0.53 -3.00 10.37
N ASP A 14 1.11 -1.81 10.44
CA ASP A 14 2.10 -1.47 11.45
C ASP A 14 1.51 -0.52 12.48
N ASP A 15 1.70 -0.85 13.76
CA ASP A 15 1.41 0.03 14.88
C ASP A 15 2.73 0.68 15.33
N VAL A 16 2.96 1.90 14.86
CA VAL A 16 4.19 2.63 15.13
C VAL A 16 3.97 3.52 16.36
N LYS A 17 4.58 3.10 17.46
CA LYS A 17 4.51 3.82 18.74
C LYS A 17 4.91 5.30 18.57
N GLY A 18 3.95 6.20 18.80
CA GLY A 18 4.14 7.65 18.73
C GLY A 18 3.76 8.29 17.39
N LEU A 19 3.45 7.49 16.36
CA LEU A 19 3.02 7.94 15.04
C LEU A 19 1.62 7.43 14.66
N GLY A 20 1.19 6.31 15.24
CA GLY A 20 -0.12 5.71 15.01
C GLY A 20 -0.05 4.47 14.11
N HIS A 21 -1.18 4.18 13.45
CA HIS A 21 -1.32 3.00 12.59
C HIS A 21 -1.04 3.35 11.14
N PHE A 22 -0.30 2.47 10.46
CA PHE A 22 0.00 2.61 9.05
C PHE A 22 -0.29 1.32 8.31
N VAL A 23 -0.61 1.46 7.03
CA VAL A 23 -0.73 0.35 6.10
C VAL A 23 0.30 0.53 4.99
N GLU A 24 1.04 -0.53 4.69
CA GLU A 24 1.85 -0.62 3.46
C GLU A 24 1.23 -1.66 2.53
N LEU A 25 1.19 -1.33 1.25
CA LEU A 25 0.64 -2.18 0.20
C LEU A 25 1.71 -2.40 -0.88
N GLU A 26 2.15 -3.64 -1.04
CA GLU A 26 3.09 -4.04 -2.09
C GLU A 26 2.39 -4.94 -3.10
N VAL A 27 2.40 -4.52 -4.37
CA VAL A 27 1.93 -5.34 -5.48
C VAL A 27 3.13 -5.91 -6.22
N VAL A 28 3.28 -7.24 -6.20
CA VAL A 28 4.32 -7.92 -6.98
C VAL A 28 3.83 -8.08 -8.41
N LEU A 29 4.54 -7.45 -9.34
CA LEU A 29 4.32 -7.58 -10.77
C LEU A 29 4.94 -8.86 -11.32
N THR A 30 4.29 -9.43 -12.32
CA THR A 30 4.88 -10.45 -13.20
C THR A 30 5.65 -9.81 -14.36
N ASP A 31 6.47 -10.58 -15.06
CA ASP A 31 7.32 -10.08 -16.15
C ASP A 31 6.53 -9.43 -17.31
N ASP A 32 5.25 -9.79 -17.45
CA ASP A 32 4.35 -9.29 -18.50
C ASP A 32 3.55 -8.04 -18.08
N GLU A 33 3.64 -7.63 -16.81
CA GLU A 33 2.84 -6.54 -16.25
C GLU A 33 3.62 -5.23 -16.17
N THR A 34 2.93 -4.12 -16.42
CA THR A 34 3.52 -2.80 -16.29
C THR A 34 3.31 -2.22 -14.90
N VAL A 35 4.06 -1.16 -14.61
CA VAL A 35 3.85 -0.37 -13.39
C VAL A 35 2.42 0.18 -13.31
N GLU A 36 1.82 0.59 -14.43
CA GLU A 36 0.43 1.07 -14.43
C GLU A 36 -0.56 -0.04 -14.04
N ASP A 37 -0.29 -1.30 -14.40
CA ASP A 37 -1.15 -2.42 -13.99
C ASP A 37 -1.03 -2.67 -12.48
N GLY A 38 0.17 -2.58 -11.93
CA GLY A 38 0.41 -2.61 -10.48
C GLY A 38 -0.33 -1.50 -9.74
N GLN A 39 -0.30 -0.27 -10.28
CA GLN A 39 -1.00 0.87 -9.70
C GLN A 39 -2.52 0.69 -9.69
N LYS A 40 -3.10 0.09 -10.74
CA LYS A 40 -4.54 -0.23 -10.76
C LYS A 40 -4.90 -1.26 -9.71
N ILE A 41 -4.10 -2.33 -9.59
CA ILE A 41 -4.30 -3.35 -8.55
C ILE A 41 -4.20 -2.72 -7.16
N ALA A 42 -3.23 -1.83 -6.94
CA ALA A 42 -3.07 -1.11 -5.69
C ALA A 42 -4.31 -0.25 -5.36
N ALA A 43 -4.79 0.52 -6.34
CA ALA A 43 -5.99 1.35 -6.19
C ALA A 43 -7.25 0.53 -5.86
N ASP A 44 -7.45 -0.62 -6.53
CA ASP A 44 -8.57 -1.53 -6.27
C ASP A 44 -8.53 -2.08 -4.83
N ILE A 45 -7.34 -2.35 -4.30
CA ILE A 45 -7.17 -2.87 -2.93
C ILE A 45 -7.38 -1.74 -1.92
N MET A 46 -6.86 -0.54 -2.19
CA MET A 46 -7.13 0.64 -1.36
C MET A 46 -8.62 0.92 -1.25
N GLU A 47 -9.37 0.88 -2.35
CA GLU A 47 -10.82 1.08 -2.34
C GLU A 47 -11.53 0.03 -1.47
N LYS A 48 -11.13 -1.25 -1.59
CA LYS A 48 -11.68 -2.34 -0.77
C LYS A 48 -11.36 -2.21 0.72
N LEU A 49 -10.22 -1.60 1.06
CA LEU A 49 -9.81 -1.32 2.44
C LEU A 49 -10.36 0.02 2.96
N GLY A 50 -11.01 0.81 2.11
CA GLY A 50 -11.52 2.13 2.47
C GLY A 50 -10.43 3.18 2.68
N ILE A 51 -9.27 3.02 2.03
CA ILE A 51 -8.13 3.95 2.11
C ILE A 51 -8.30 5.00 1.03
N ASN A 52 -8.36 6.29 1.41
CA ASN A 52 -8.47 7.37 0.44
C ASN A 52 -7.10 7.74 -0.10
N LYS A 53 -7.07 8.35 -1.29
CA LYS A 53 -5.82 8.88 -1.85
C LYS A 53 -5.20 9.98 -0.99
N GLU A 54 -6.00 10.66 -0.19
CA GLU A 54 -5.57 11.70 0.74
C GLU A 54 -4.82 11.13 1.95
N ASP A 55 -5.03 9.85 2.26
CA ASP A 55 -4.37 9.12 3.34
C ASP A 55 -3.01 8.54 2.89
N LEU A 56 -2.64 8.71 1.61
CA LEU A 56 -1.38 8.25 1.06
C LEU A 56 -0.22 9.12 1.55
N LEU A 57 0.81 8.45 2.04
CA LEU A 57 2.07 9.07 2.44
C LEU A 57 3.12 8.73 1.39
N ASP A 58 3.60 9.75 0.67
CA ASP A 58 4.68 9.61 -0.33
C ASP A 58 6.09 9.51 0.30
N CYS A 59 6.18 9.35 1.62
CA CYS A 59 7.43 9.35 2.35
C CYS A 59 7.50 8.19 3.35
N ALA A 60 8.71 7.70 3.60
CA ALA A 60 8.92 6.62 4.56
C ALA A 60 8.69 7.10 5.99
N TYR A 61 8.39 6.19 6.91
CA TYR A 61 8.24 6.50 8.35
C TYR A 61 9.45 7.24 8.93
N MET A 62 10.65 6.95 8.42
CA MET A 62 11.87 7.63 8.84
C MET A 62 11.89 9.12 8.48
N ASP A 63 11.26 9.52 7.38
CA ASP A 63 11.19 10.92 6.96
C ASP A 63 10.14 11.68 7.79
N LEU A 64 9.02 11.02 8.14
CA LEU A 64 8.04 11.55 9.08
C LEU A 64 8.64 11.80 10.46
N LEU A 65 9.45 10.85 10.97
CA LEU A 65 10.17 10.99 12.24
C LEU A 65 11.18 12.15 12.23
N LYS A 66 11.86 12.37 11.12
CA LYS A 66 12.83 13.48 10.98
C LYS A 66 12.17 14.86 10.93
N ASN A 67 10.91 14.95 10.51
CA ASN A 67 10.17 16.21 10.49
C ASN A 67 9.53 16.58 11.85
N LEU A 68 9.60 15.68 12.84
CA LEU A 68 9.12 15.90 14.22
C LEU A 68 10.23 16.37 15.19
N SER A 69 11.49 16.43 14.73
CA SER A 69 12.66 16.90 15.50
C SER A 69 13.05 18.32 15.15
#